data_AF-A0A661JQX3-F1
#
_entry.id   AF-A0A661JQX3-F1
#
_cell.length_a   1.000
_cell.length_b   1.000
_cell.length_c   1.000
_cell.angle_alpha   90.00
_cell.angle_beta   90.00
_cell.angle_gamma   90.00
#
_symmetry.space_group_name_H-M   'P 1'
#
loop_
_entity.id
_entity.type
_entity.pdbx_description
1 polymer ?
#
loop_
_entity_poly.entity_id
_entity_poly.type
_entity_poly.pdbx_seq_one_letter_code
_entity_poly.pdbx_strand_id
1 'polypeptide(L)'
;MKERKVEIGLEGVEAKVIYHRLKGFEVKTLLLSLDRPRWVLSTLEGFKEVRFVGNHYDPPELWDYLHEHFEEHRNWLPQALGLPPEESAFLFTGADMDNLGVGEEGFEELKVCCFATAGVKSNAMRAGVDKAGSQSVGTINLILLASAALTDGAMARAVITATEAKTSILQDLDIRSSYSPQLQATGTGTDNLIIVPGSGPLLTYTGGHSKIGELLGVAVRRAVAEALAKQEGIGGIRRKPLDRGYVQVYTGNGKGKTTAALGLALRAAGHGLRTYIGQFMKGQHYGELEAVRLAKPYITIEQYGQPGWVHVHKPPKEEDIRLAQEGLRRAREAMLSGEYDIIVLDEITTAHYFDLISLEDMLKLIRSKPDNVELVFTGRYAPQELIEIADLVTEMREVKHYYQKGVSARDGIER
;
A
#
# COMPACT_ATOMS: atom_id res chain seq x y z
N MET A 1 11.48 23.06 -26.67
CA MET A 1 10.98 21.83 -26.01
C MET A 1 9.86 22.24 -25.07
N LYS A 2 8.81 21.43 -24.88
CA LYS A 2 7.79 21.72 -23.84
C LYS A 2 8.36 21.30 -22.49
N GLU A 3 8.03 22.02 -21.42
CA GLU A 3 8.53 21.73 -20.08
C GLU A 3 7.39 21.68 -19.05
N ARG A 4 7.51 20.77 -18.09
CA ARG A 4 6.64 20.66 -16.90
C ARG A 4 7.51 20.73 -15.66
N LYS A 5 7.40 21.81 -14.89
CA LYS A 5 8.12 21.96 -13.61
C LYS A 5 7.61 20.90 -12.61
N VAL A 6 8.52 20.35 -11.81
CA VAL A 6 8.19 19.47 -10.69
C VAL A 6 8.64 20.18 -9.42
N GLU A 7 7.69 20.53 -8.55
CA GLU A 7 7.99 21.21 -7.29
C GLU A 7 8.55 20.21 -6.28
N ILE A 8 9.62 20.61 -5.59
CA ILE A 8 10.25 19.83 -4.52
C ILE A 8 10.66 20.72 -3.35
N GLY A 9 10.67 20.15 -2.16
CA GLY A 9 11.00 20.82 -0.90
C GLY A 9 12.49 20.96 -0.58
N LEU A 10 13.37 20.69 -1.55
CA LEU A 10 14.84 20.76 -1.42
C LEU A 10 15.41 22.00 -2.12
N GLU A 11 16.30 22.71 -1.42
CA GLU A 11 16.98 23.88 -1.94
C GLU A 11 18.14 23.52 -2.89
N GLY A 12 18.45 24.44 -3.81
CA GLY A 12 19.58 24.31 -4.73
C GLY A 12 19.36 23.29 -5.85
N VAL A 13 18.12 22.83 -6.07
CA VAL A 13 17.78 21.89 -7.14
C VAL A 13 16.52 22.36 -7.86
N GLU A 14 16.60 22.50 -9.18
CA GLU A 14 15.45 22.73 -10.05
C GLU A 14 15.10 21.43 -10.79
N ALA A 15 13.86 20.95 -10.64
CA ALA A 15 13.38 19.74 -11.29
C ALA A 15 12.34 20.07 -12.38
N LYS A 16 12.51 19.50 -13.58
CA LYS A 16 11.53 19.61 -14.66
C LYS A 16 11.52 18.38 -15.56
N VAL A 17 10.37 18.09 -16.15
CA VAL A 17 10.24 17.13 -17.25
C VAL A 17 10.25 17.89 -18.57
N ILE A 18 11.20 17.54 -19.44
CA ILE A 18 11.37 18.11 -20.77
C ILE A 18 10.81 17.13 -21.79
N TYR A 19 9.92 17.61 -22.66
CA TYR A 19 9.33 16.86 -23.76
C TYR A 19 10.03 17.26 -25.06
N HIS A 20 10.64 16.29 -25.72
CA HIS A 20 11.42 16.46 -26.95
C HIS A 20 11.26 15.27 -27.88
N ARG A 21 12.09 15.16 -28.92
CA ARG A 21 11.91 14.13 -29.97
C ARG A 21 13.21 13.45 -30.34
N LEU A 22 13.12 12.14 -30.56
CA LEU A 22 14.17 11.31 -31.14
C LEU A 22 13.54 10.48 -32.26
N LYS A 23 14.13 10.52 -33.47
CA LYS A 23 13.65 9.80 -34.67
C LYS A 23 12.13 9.93 -34.93
N GLY A 24 11.56 11.09 -34.62
CA GLY A 24 10.14 11.34 -34.83
C GLY A 24 9.21 10.89 -33.70
N PHE A 25 9.70 10.18 -32.69
CA PHE A 25 8.93 9.81 -31.50
C PHE A 25 9.11 10.84 -30.38
N GLU A 26 8.08 11.00 -29.54
CA GLU A 26 8.18 11.83 -28.34
C GLU A 26 8.99 11.08 -27.28
N VAL A 27 10.00 11.74 -26.74
CA VAL A 27 10.82 11.28 -25.62
C VAL A 27 10.74 12.30 -24.50
N LYS A 28 10.93 11.85 -23.26
CA LYS A 28 10.71 12.69 -22.08
C LYS A 28 11.90 12.56 -21.14
N THR A 29 12.43 13.67 -20.64
CA THR A 29 13.56 13.64 -19.70
C THR A 29 13.20 14.36 -18.42
N LEU A 30 13.24 13.67 -17.28
CA LEU A 30 13.37 14.33 -16.00
C LEU A 30 14.79 14.90 -15.91
N LEU A 31 14.90 16.21 -15.77
CA LEU A 31 16.15 16.93 -15.57
C LEU A 31 16.14 17.63 -14.21
N LEU A 32 17.17 17.37 -13.43
CA LEU A 32 17.52 18.05 -12.19
C LEU A 32 18.74 18.92 -12.45
N SER A 33 18.56 20.24 -12.38
CA SER A 33 19.64 21.21 -12.47
C SER A 33 20.08 21.60 -11.07
N LEU A 34 21.34 21.31 -10.75
CA LEU A 34 21.94 21.63 -9.47
C LEU A 34 22.51 23.05 -9.51
N ASP A 35 22.35 23.79 -8.41
CA ASP A 35 22.88 25.14 -8.23
C ASP A 35 24.40 25.22 -8.41
N ARG A 36 25.10 24.15 -8.02
CA ARG A 36 26.53 23.92 -8.15
C ARG A 36 26.83 22.46 -8.51
N PRO A 37 28.02 22.14 -9.04
CA PRO A 37 28.45 20.76 -9.20
C PRO A 37 28.42 20.01 -7.87
N ARG A 38 27.96 18.76 -7.88
CA ARG A 38 27.90 17.89 -6.70
C ARG A 38 28.54 16.54 -7.02
N TRP A 39 29.20 15.98 -6.03
CA TRP A 39 29.74 14.62 -6.07
C TRP A 39 28.60 13.62 -5.88
N VAL A 40 28.22 12.89 -6.94
CA VAL A 40 27.10 11.95 -6.95
C VAL A 40 27.59 10.51 -7.11
N LEU A 41 26.74 9.56 -6.74
CA LEU A 41 26.94 8.14 -7.02
C LEU A 41 25.82 7.62 -7.92
N SER A 42 26.18 7.23 -9.15
CA SER A 42 25.30 6.54 -10.10
C SER A 42 25.63 5.05 -10.13
N THR A 43 24.63 4.18 -10.10
CA THR A 43 24.87 2.73 -10.33
C THR A 43 25.23 2.41 -11.78
N LEU A 44 24.92 3.32 -12.72
CA LEU A 44 25.26 3.17 -14.13
C LEU A 44 26.64 3.74 -14.46
N GLU A 45 27.02 4.86 -13.85
CA GLU A 45 28.24 5.61 -14.21
C GLU A 45 29.33 5.63 -13.11
N GLY A 46 29.04 5.12 -11.91
CA GLY A 46 29.93 5.25 -10.75
C GLY A 46 29.88 6.64 -10.11
N PHE A 47 30.97 7.00 -9.43
CA PHE A 47 31.13 8.32 -8.82
C PHE A 47 31.48 9.38 -9.87
N LYS A 48 30.82 10.54 -9.80
CA LYS A 48 31.03 11.63 -10.75
C LYS A 48 30.69 12.97 -10.12
N GLU A 49 31.42 14.02 -10.51
CA GLU A 49 31.02 15.40 -10.20
C GLU A 49 30.15 15.92 -11.33
N VAL A 50 28.91 16.29 -11.03
CA VAL A 50 27.93 16.71 -12.06
C VAL A 50 27.11 17.90 -11.61
N ARG A 51 26.65 18.69 -12.58
CA ARG A 51 25.68 19.77 -12.40
C ARG A 51 24.27 19.37 -12.83
N PHE A 52 24.16 18.32 -13.65
CA PHE A 52 22.89 17.85 -14.19
C PHE A 52 22.71 16.36 -13.90
N VAL A 53 21.54 16.02 -13.36
CA VAL A 53 21.15 14.64 -13.11
C VAL A 53 19.81 14.40 -13.79
N GLY A 54 19.58 13.24 -14.38
CA GLY A 54 18.29 12.99 -14.98
C GLY A 54 17.96 11.53 -15.23
N ASN A 55 16.73 11.32 -15.68
CA ASN A 55 16.21 10.03 -16.09
C ASN A 55 15.44 10.23 -17.40
N HIS A 56 15.79 9.47 -18.41
CA HIS A 56 15.28 9.62 -19.77
C HIS A 56 14.33 8.47 -20.12
N TYR A 57 13.13 8.82 -20.55
CA TYR A 57 12.12 7.89 -21.03
C TYR A 57 12.27 7.69 -22.53
N ASP A 58 12.45 6.42 -22.89
CA ASP A 58 12.45 5.93 -24.25
C ASP A 58 11.19 5.10 -24.50
N PRO A 59 10.33 5.49 -25.48
CA PRO A 59 9.10 4.80 -25.75
C PRO A 59 9.34 3.45 -26.47
N PRO A 60 8.36 2.52 -26.42
CA PRO A 60 8.46 1.18 -26.99
C PRO A 60 8.99 1.11 -28.42
N GLU A 61 8.61 2.07 -29.25
CA GLU A 61 8.96 2.15 -30.66
C GLU A 61 10.46 2.37 -30.92
N LEU A 62 11.20 2.84 -29.91
CA LEU A 62 12.64 3.05 -30.02
C LEU A 62 13.47 1.89 -29.48
N TRP A 63 12.89 0.93 -28.75
CA TRP A 63 13.67 -0.04 -27.98
C TRP A 63 14.59 -0.91 -28.85
N ASP A 64 14.10 -1.48 -29.95
CA ASP A 64 14.94 -2.33 -30.82
C ASP A 64 16.17 -1.56 -31.34
N TYR A 65 15.96 -0.31 -31.75
CA TYR A 65 17.04 0.56 -32.18
C TYR A 65 18.04 0.86 -31.05
N LEU A 66 17.52 1.17 -29.86
CA LEU A 66 18.34 1.54 -28.71
C LEU A 66 19.15 0.37 -28.14
N HIS A 67 18.67 -0.87 -28.25
CA HIS A 67 19.46 -2.05 -27.86
C HIS A 67 20.76 -2.16 -28.67
N GLU A 68 20.73 -1.76 -29.94
CA GLU A 68 21.90 -1.80 -30.83
C GLU A 68 22.78 -0.54 -30.74
N HIS A 69 22.20 0.60 -30.35
CA HIS A 69 22.85 1.93 -30.40
C HIS A 69 22.91 2.64 -29.04
N PHE A 70 22.88 1.90 -27.93
CA PHE A 70 22.75 2.46 -26.59
C PHE A 70 23.85 3.49 -26.24
N GLU A 71 25.11 3.21 -26.58
CA GLU A 71 26.23 4.12 -26.30
C GLU A 71 26.13 5.41 -27.14
N GLU A 72 25.65 5.34 -28.38
CA GLU A 72 25.40 6.54 -29.19
C GLU A 72 24.27 7.38 -28.59
N HIS A 73 23.19 6.72 -28.16
CA HIS A 73 22.04 7.37 -27.50
C HIS A 73 22.45 8.06 -26.19
N ARG A 74 23.29 7.39 -25.39
CA ARG A 74 23.81 7.93 -24.14
C ARG A 74 24.65 9.19 -24.36
N ASN A 75 25.47 9.22 -25.41
CA ASN A 75 26.26 10.40 -25.78
C ASN A 75 25.42 11.51 -26.43
N TRP A 76 24.33 11.14 -27.12
CA TRP A 76 23.41 12.07 -27.77
C TRP A 76 22.59 12.88 -26.75
N LEU A 77 22.07 12.25 -25.70
CA LEU A 77 21.07 12.87 -24.81
C LEU A 77 21.53 14.22 -24.19
N PRO A 78 22.73 14.34 -23.57
CA PRO A 78 23.18 15.63 -23.04
C PRO A 78 23.26 16.70 -24.13
N GLN A 79 23.79 16.34 -25.31
CA GLN A 79 23.90 17.26 -26.46
C GLN A 79 22.54 17.73 -26.95
N ALA A 80 21.56 16.82 -27.02
CA ALA A 80 20.19 17.12 -27.42
C ALA A 80 19.50 18.11 -26.46
N LEU A 81 19.88 18.08 -25.18
CA LEU A 81 19.40 19.00 -24.16
C LEU A 81 20.25 20.27 -24.03
N GLY A 82 21.33 20.41 -24.82
CA GLY A 82 22.27 21.53 -24.73
C GLY A 82 23.11 21.53 -23.45
N LEU A 83 23.40 20.36 -22.90
CA LEU A 83 24.12 20.16 -21.65
C LEU A 83 25.54 19.60 -21.90
N PRO A 84 26.53 20.00 -21.09
CA PRO A 84 27.87 19.40 -21.14
C PRO A 84 27.82 17.93 -20.67
N PRO A 85 28.22 16.95 -21.52
CA PRO A 85 28.19 15.53 -21.17
C PRO A 85 29.01 15.16 -19.93
N GLU A 86 30.13 15.84 -19.71
CA GLU A 86 31.03 15.65 -18.59
C GLU A 86 30.44 16.10 -17.25
N GLU A 87 29.51 17.06 -17.25
CA GLU A 87 28.81 17.53 -16.05
C GLU A 87 27.41 16.91 -15.88
N SER A 88 27.11 15.83 -16.62
CA SER A 88 25.78 15.22 -16.65
C SER A 88 25.81 13.74 -16.26
N ALA A 89 24.83 13.28 -15.47
CA ALA A 89 24.60 11.86 -15.21
C ALA A 89 23.14 11.50 -15.49
N PHE A 90 22.91 10.56 -16.41
CA PHE A 90 21.56 10.16 -16.83
C PHE A 90 21.30 8.68 -16.62
N LEU A 91 20.07 8.38 -16.18
CA LEU A 91 19.47 7.04 -16.26
C LEU A 91 18.54 6.95 -17.48
N PHE A 92 18.18 5.73 -17.87
CA PHE A 92 17.31 5.44 -19.00
C PHE A 92 16.21 4.46 -18.58
N THR A 93 14.98 4.69 -19.03
CA THR A 93 13.81 3.92 -18.58
C THR A 93 12.77 3.74 -19.68
N GLY A 94 12.08 2.59 -19.65
CA GLY A 94 10.86 2.38 -20.43
C GLY A 94 9.58 2.81 -19.71
N ALA A 95 9.64 3.34 -18.49
CA ALA A 95 8.50 3.85 -17.75
C ALA A 95 8.31 5.36 -18.02
N ASP A 96 7.07 5.77 -18.30
CA ASP A 96 6.78 7.11 -18.83
C ASP A 96 6.94 8.19 -17.74
N MET A 97 7.63 9.29 -18.07
CA MET A 97 7.83 10.43 -17.17
C MET A 97 6.52 11.15 -16.77
N ASP A 98 5.44 10.99 -17.51
CA ASP A 98 4.13 11.48 -17.09
C ASP A 98 3.63 10.77 -15.83
N ASN A 99 4.10 9.54 -15.60
CA ASN A 99 3.80 8.70 -14.44
C ASN A 99 4.85 8.76 -13.33
N LEU A 100 5.71 9.79 -13.36
CA LEU A 100 6.74 10.02 -12.34
C LEU A 100 6.13 10.01 -10.93
N GLY A 101 6.68 9.18 -10.05
CA GLY A 101 6.41 9.18 -8.62
C GLY A 101 7.41 10.06 -7.88
N VAL A 102 6.94 10.78 -6.86
CA VAL A 102 7.75 11.69 -6.05
C VAL A 102 7.46 11.42 -4.58
N GLY A 103 8.50 11.03 -3.84
CA GLY A 103 8.43 10.79 -2.40
C GLY A 103 9.28 11.80 -1.65
N GLU A 104 8.65 12.63 -0.82
CA GLU A 104 9.35 13.58 0.03
C GLU A 104 9.17 13.23 1.50
N GLU A 105 10.26 13.39 2.25
CA GLU A 105 10.29 13.20 3.69
C GLU A 105 11.27 14.16 4.37
N GLY A 106 10.98 14.50 5.63
CA GLY A 106 11.83 15.40 6.38
C GLY A 106 11.70 15.25 7.89
N PHE A 107 12.78 15.57 8.58
CA PHE A 107 12.85 15.65 10.04
C PHE A 107 13.90 16.70 10.42
N GLU A 108 13.46 17.76 11.12
CA GLU A 108 14.31 18.91 11.45
C GLU A 108 14.97 19.48 10.18
N GLU A 109 16.30 19.65 10.13
CA GLU A 109 17.04 20.10 8.96
C GLU A 109 17.27 19.03 7.87
N LEU A 110 16.97 17.76 8.18
CA LEU A 110 17.15 16.66 7.23
C LEU A 110 15.93 16.57 6.32
N LYS A 111 16.16 16.60 5.02
CA LYS A 111 15.15 16.41 3.97
C LYS A 111 15.66 15.42 2.95
N VAL A 112 14.75 14.61 2.42
CA VAL A 112 14.99 13.65 1.36
C VAL A 112 13.88 13.77 0.33
N CYS A 113 14.26 13.73 -0.95
CA CYS A 113 13.34 13.61 -2.07
C CYS A 113 13.76 12.45 -2.95
N CYS A 114 12.83 11.59 -3.31
CA CYS A 114 13.04 10.51 -4.27
C CYS A 114 12.15 10.70 -5.49
N PHE A 115 12.75 10.68 -6.67
CA PHE A 115 12.04 10.55 -7.93
C PHE A 115 12.09 9.10 -8.40
N ALA A 116 10.95 8.53 -8.78
CA ALA A 116 10.88 7.17 -9.28
C ALA A 116 10.11 7.08 -10.59
N THR A 117 10.65 6.30 -11.51
CA THR A 117 9.90 5.73 -12.64
C THR A 117 9.86 4.23 -12.45
N ALA A 118 8.68 3.62 -12.50
CA ALA A 118 8.51 2.21 -12.16
C ALA A 118 7.52 1.54 -13.13
N GLY A 119 7.93 0.41 -13.72
CA GLY A 119 7.07 -0.50 -14.47
C GLY A 119 7.53 -1.94 -14.25
N VAL A 120 6.60 -2.83 -13.90
CA VAL A 120 6.90 -4.18 -13.40
C VAL A 120 6.06 -5.28 -14.05
N LYS A 121 4.98 -4.97 -14.78
CA LYS A 121 4.07 -6.00 -15.33
C LYS A 121 4.77 -7.03 -16.20
N SER A 122 5.75 -6.59 -16.98
CA SER A 122 6.35 -7.40 -18.03
C SER A 122 7.72 -7.96 -17.64
N ASN A 123 8.47 -7.32 -16.72
CA ASN A 123 9.88 -7.65 -16.47
C ASN A 123 10.29 -7.70 -14.99
N ALA A 124 9.32 -7.81 -14.07
CA ALA A 124 9.63 -7.98 -12.66
C ALA A 124 10.47 -9.24 -12.43
N MET A 125 11.54 -9.13 -11.66
CA MET A 125 12.50 -10.21 -11.39
C MET A 125 12.73 -10.40 -9.89
N ARG A 126 12.95 -11.64 -9.50
CA ARG A 126 13.49 -12.05 -8.21
C ARG A 126 14.97 -12.33 -8.36
N ALA A 127 15.79 -11.42 -7.85
CA ALA A 127 17.24 -11.49 -7.93
C ALA A 127 17.78 -12.80 -7.32
N GLY A 128 18.73 -13.43 -8.00
CA GLY A 128 19.35 -14.70 -7.58
C GLY A 128 18.49 -15.95 -7.79
N VAL A 129 17.25 -15.82 -8.27
CA VAL A 129 16.34 -16.95 -8.55
C VAL A 129 15.97 -17.00 -10.02
N ASP A 130 15.50 -15.89 -10.58
CA ASP A 130 15.10 -15.84 -11.99
C ASP A 130 16.31 -15.84 -12.91
N LYS A 131 16.20 -16.56 -14.03
CA LYS A 131 17.25 -16.59 -15.06
C LYS A 131 17.20 -15.32 -15.89
N ALA A 132 18.37 -14.83 -16.29
CA ALA A 132 18.47 -13.76 -17.27
C ALA A 132 17.81 -14.21 -18.59
N GLY A 133 16.81 -13.45 -19.05
CA GLY A 133 16.13 -13.67 -20.32
C GLY A 133 15.46 -12.37 -20.74
N SER A 134 15.90 -11.80 -21.87
CA SER A 134 15.33 -10.58 -22.43
C SER A 134 14.12 -10.94 -23.28
N GLN A 135 12.93 -10.45 -22.92
CA GLN A 135 11.83 -10.24 -23.88
C GLN A 135 10.89 -9.08 -23.51
N SER A 136 11.10 -8.39 -22.39
CA SER A 136 10.14 -7.42 -21.90
C SER A 136 10.80 -6.22 -21.25
N VAL A 137 10.14 -5.07 -21.44
CA VAL A 137 10.67 -3.79 -21.04
C VAL A 137 9.78 -3.18 -19.96
N GLY A 138 10.47 -2.71 -18.93
CA GLY A 138 10.02 -2.14 -17.66
C GLY A 138 11.27 -1.78 -16.88
N THR A 139 11.20 -0.92 -15.89
CA THR A 139 12.38 -0.46 -15.15
C THR A 139 11.91 0.14 -13.85
N ILE A 140 12.69 -0.01 -12.78
CA ILE A 140 12.59 0.86 -11.61
C ILE A 140 13.87 1.69 -11.52
N ASN A 141 13.77 2.97 -11.87
CA ASN A 141 14.86 3.93 -11.71
C ASN A 141 14.56 4.91 -10.58
N LEU A 142 15.57 5.22 -9.78
CA LEU A 142 15.46 6.13 -8.64
C LEU A 142 16.48 7.28 -8.74
N ILE A 143 16.06 8.52 -8.49
CA ILE A 143 16.99 9.62 -8.20
C ILE A 143 16.69 10.13 -6.81
N LEU A 144 17.65 9.96 -5.90
CA LEU A 144 17.48 10.19 -4.48
C LEU A 144 18.34 11.38 -4.05
N LEU A 145 17.69 12.47 -3.64
CA LEU A 145 18.32 13.68 -3.17
C LEU A 145 18.24 13.75 -1.65
N ALA A 146 19.33 14.16 -1.02
CA ALA A 146 19.38 14.44 0.42
C ALA A 146 19.79 15.90 0.66
N SER A 147 19.27 16.54 1.72
CA SER A 147 19.77 17.85 2.15
C SER A 147 21.16 17.77 2.78
N ALA A 148 21.50 16.62 3.37
CA ALA A 148 22.77 16.35 4.03
C ALA A 148 23.92 16.11 3.04
N ALA A 149 25.14 16.53 3.40
CA ALA A 149 26.34 16.08 2.73
C ALA A 149 26.62 14.61 3.11
N LEU A 150 27.08 13.80 2.16
CA LEU A 150 27.31 12.36 2.37
C LEU A 150 28.74 12.00 2.00
N THR A 151 29.40 11.18 2.81
CA THR A 151 30.66 10.54 2.40
C THR A 151 30.40 9.48 1.33
N ASP A 152 31.44 9.03 0.62
CA ASP A 152 31.35 7.91 -0.34
C ASP A 152 30.75 6.65 0.31
N GLY A 153 31.14 6.35 1.55
CA GLY A 153 30.58 5.23 2.32
C GLY A 153 29.10 5.43 2.66
N ALA A 154 28.68 6.66 2.96
CA ALA A 154 27.28 6.98 3.21
C ALA A 154 26.42 6.90 1.92
N MET A 155 26.96 7.32 0.77
CA MET A 155 26.29 7.16 -0.52
C MET A 155 26.17 5.68 -0.91
N ALA A 156 27.24 4.89 -0.75
CA ALA A 156 27.20 3.45 -0.99
C ALA A 156 26.20 2.74 -0.06
N ARG A 157 26.10 3.16 1.21
CA ARG A 157 25.09 2.63 2.13
C ARG A 157 23.66 3.03 1.73
N ALA A 158 23.48 4.23 1.17
CA ALA A 158 22.17 4.71 0.71
C ALA A 158 21.62 3.87 -0.45
N VAL A 159 22.50 3.38 -1.34
CA VAL A 159 22.15 2.40 -2.40
C VAL A 159 21.49 1.15 -1.79
N ILE A 160 22.07 0.61 -0.72
CA ILE A 160 21.53 -0.58 -0.03
C ILE A 160 20.16 -0.26 0.56
N THR A 161 20.05 0.83 1.32
CA THR A 161 18.78 1.24 1.95
C THR A 161 17.68 1.52 0.93
N ALA A 162 17.99 2.18 -0.18
CA ALA A 162 17.04 2.40 -1.27
C ALA A 162 16.62 1.08 -1.94
N THR A 163 17.54 0.12 -2.11
CA THR A 163 17.24 -1.19 -2.68
C THR A 163 16.34 -2.03 -1.78
N GLU A 164 16.61 -2.05 -0.47
CA GLU A 164 15.76 -2.70 0.54
C GLU A 164 14.36 -2.06 0.58
N ALA A 165 14.29 -0.72 0.58
CA ALA A 165 13.03 0.02 0.58
C ALA A 165 12.19 -0.25 -0.67
N LYS A 166 12.79 -0.19 -1.87
CA LYS A 166 12.16 -0.57 -3.13
C LYS A 166 11.64 -2.02 -3.08
N THR A 167 12.47 -2.96 -2.63
CA THR A 167 12.07 -4.37 -2.52
C THR A 167 10.88 -4.54 -1.58
N SER A 168 10.89 -3.86 -0.43
CA SER A 168 9.83 -3.96 0.57
C SER A 168 8.48 -3.48 0.04
N ILE A 169 8.43 -2.39 -0.73
CA ILE A 169 7.15 -1.91 -1.29
C ILE A 169 6.65 -2.81 -2.42
N LEU A 170 7.54 -3.44 -3.20
CA LEU A 170 7.14 -4.46 -4.17
C LEU A 170 6.50 -5.68 -3.48
N GLN A 171 7.03 -6.08 -2.33
CA GLN A 171 6.46 -7.17 -1.53
C GLN A 171 5.09 -6.78 -0.94
N ASP A 172 4.95 -5.57 -0.41
CA ASP A 172 3.68 -5.08 0.14
C ASP A 172 2.59 -4.95 -0.93
N LEU A 173 2.97 -4.65 -2.18
CA LEU A 173 2.08 -4.60 -3.34
C LEU A 173 1.87 -5.96 -4.01
N ASP A 174 2.47 -7.00 -3.46
CA ASP A 174 2.49 -8.37 -3.99
C ASP A 174 2.90 -8.48 -5.46
N ILE A 175 3.92 -7.72 -5.86
CA ILE A 175 4.45 -7.76 -7.22
C ILE A 175 5.13 -9.12 -7.42
N ARG A 176 4.55 -9.92 -8.32
CA ARG A 176 5.06 -11.24 -8.69
C ARG A 176 6.10 -11.14 -9.79
N SER A 177 7.08 -12.04 -9.76
CA SER A 177 8.05 -12.17 -10.84
C SER A 177 7.33 -12.54 -12.15
N SER A 178 7.72 -11.88 -13.23
CA SER A 178 7.25 -12.22 -14.58
C SER A 178 7.83 -13.54 -15.09
N TYR A 179 8.89 -14.05 -14.46
CA TYR A 179 9.59 -15.29 -14.81
C TYR A 179 9.16 -16.46 -13.92
N SER A 180 8.89 -16.19 -12.64
CA SER A 180 8.45 -17.14 -11.62
C SER A 180 7.22 -16.59 -10.88
N PRO A 181 6.01 -16.61 -11.46
CA PRO A 181 4.81 -15.93 -10.90
C PRO A 181 4.41 -16.36 -9.48
N GLN A 182 4.84 -17.53 -9.04
CA GLN A 182 4.65 -18.02 -7.67
C GLN A 182 5.50 -17.29 -6.62
N LEU A 183 6.50 -16.52 -7.06
CA LEU A 183 7.45 -15.80 -6.20
C LEU A 183 7.26 -14.29 -6.32
N GLN A 184 7.41 -13.57 -5.21
CA GLN A 184 7.49 -12.11 -5.25
C GLN A 184 8.80 -11.64 -5.88
N ALA A 185 8.72 -10.57 -6.66
CA ALA A 185 9.84 -9.89 -7.27
C ALA A 185 10.59 -9.01 -6.24
N THR A 186 11.86 -8.74 -6.52
CA THR A 186 12.72 -7.84 -5.73
C THR A 186 13.07 -6.56 -6.47
N GLY A 187 12.70 -6.47 -7.75
CA GLY A 187 13.01 -5.35 -8.62
C GLY A 187 12.73 -5.70 -10.07
N THR A 188 13.41 -5.03 -10.98
CA THR A 188 13.52 -5.41 -12.39
C THR A 188 14.97 -5.74 -12.75
N GLY A 189 15.20 -6.35 -13.91
CA GLY A 189 16.55 -6.66 -14.39
C GLY A 189 17.41 -5.43 -14.72
N THR A 190 16.82 -4.22 -14.77
CA THR A 190 17.45 -2.98 -15.26
C THR A 190 17.40 -1.85 -14.23
N ASP A 191 17.19 -2.16 -12.96
CA ASP A 191 17.08 -1.16 -11.90
C ASP A 191 18.35 -0.32 -11.79
N ASN A 192 18.21 1.01 -11.85
CA ASN A 192 19.32 1.93 -11.63
C ASN A 192 18.94 3.03 -10.63
N LEU A 193 19.96 3.63 -10.00
CA LEU A 193 19.74 4.75 -9.11
C LEU A 193 20.89 5.77 -9.13
N ILE A 194 20.57 7.01 -8.79
CA ILE A 194 21.54 8.08 -8.54
C ILE A 194 21.30 8.65 -7.14
N ILE A 195 22.36 8.74 -6.33
CA ILE A 195 22.37 9.45 -5.04
C ILE A 195 22.96 10.84 -5.24
N VAL A 196 22.19 11.87 -4.88
CA VAL A 196 22.58 13.29 -4.98
C VAL A 196 22.66 13.89 -3.57
N PRO A 197 23.86 14.03 -2.98
CA PRO A 197 24.00 14.65 -1.67
C PRO A 197 23.75 16.16 -1.72
N GLY A 198 23.48 16.72 -0.55
CA GLY A 198 23.29 18.15 -0.34
C GLY A 198 24.50 18.81 0.28
N SER A 199 24.26 19.96 0.91
CA SER A 199 25.28 20.82 1.53
C SER A 199 25.14 20.93 3.05
N GLY A 200 24.14 20.26 3.62
CA GLY A 200 23.86 20.25 5.05
C GLY A 200 24.87 19.43 5.87
N PRO A 201 24.49 18.94 7.06
CA PRO A 201 25.41 18.23 7.94
C PRO A 201 26.06 17.04 7.23
N LEU A 202 27.36 16.84 7.46
CA LEU A 202 28.10 15.72 6.89
C LEU A 202 27.74 14.43 7.62
N LEU A 203 27.17 13.47 6.89
CA LEU A 203 26.80 12.16 7.41
C LEU A 203 27.69 11.07 6.83
N THR A 204 28.09 10.13 7.68
CA THR A 204 28.96 9.01 7.34
C THR A 204 28.20 7.67 7.23
N TYR A 205 26.91 7.66 7.57
CA TYR A 205 26.06 6.47 7.58
C TYR A 205 24.60 6.79 7.27
N THR A 206 23.97 5.96 6.45
CA THR A 206 22.60 6.14 5.94
C THR A 206 21.75 4.87 6.08
N GLY A 207 22.15 3.92 6.93
CA GLY A 207 21.38 2.70 7.18
C GLY A 207 20.16 2.93 8.10
N GLY A 208 19.29 1.92 8.21
CA GLY A 208 18.00 2.02 8.91
C GLY A 208 18.02 2.37 10.40
N HIS A 209 19.17 2.34 11.08
CA HIS A 209 19.32 2.84 12.45
C HIS A 209 19.61 4.35 12.54
N SER A 210 19.70 5.04 11.39
CA SER A 210 19.90 6.48 11.32
C SER A 210 18.63 7.17 10.85
N LYS A 211 18.40 8.41 11.32
CA LYS A 211 17.21 9.16 10.91
C LYS A 211 17.20 9.42 9.41
N ILE A 212 18.34 9.77 8.80
CA ILE A 212 18.42 9.92 7.34
C ILE A 212 18.07 8.60 6.62
N GLY A 213 18.52 7.45 7.13
CA GLY A 213 18.19 6.14 6.55
C GLY A 213 16.71 5.80 6.60
N GLU A 214 16.02 6.15 7.69
CA GLU A 214 14.57 6.07 7.79
C GLU A 214 13.88 6.94 6.72
N LEU A 215 14.27 8.21 6.61
CA LEU A 215 13.69 9.15 5.63
C LEU A 215 13.93 8.68 4.18
N LEU A 216 15.14 8.18 3.86
CA LEU A 216 15.45 7.58 2.55
C LEU A 216 14.53 6.40 2.25
N GLY A 217 14.34 5.50 3.22
CA GLY A 217 13.47 4.35 3.04
C GLY A 217 12.01 4.74 2.78
N VAL A 218 11.47 5.69 3.56
CA VAL A 218 10.08 6.14 3.39
C VAL A 218 9.89 6.88 2.07
N ALA A 219 10.80 7.80 1.71
CA ALA A 219 10.75 8.53 0.45
C ALA A 219 10.78 7.58 -0.77
N VAL A 220 11.66 6.58 -0.76
CA VAL A 220 11.74 5.58 -1.84
C VAL A 220 10.44 4.78 -1.94
N ARG A 221 9.90 4.28 -0.81
CA ARG A 221 8.65 3.51 -0.81
C ARG A 221 7.49 4.31 -1.40
N ARG A 222 7.36 5.59 -1.02
CA ARG A 222 6.31 6.48 -1.55
C ARG A 222 6.47 6.72 -3.04
N ALA A 223 7.67 7.09 -3.49
CA ALA A 223 7.94 7.38 -4.90
C ALA A 223 7.64 6.16 -5.79
N VAL A 224 8.11 4.98 -5.40
CA VAL A 224 7.89 3.74 -6.16
C VAL A 224 6.41 3.35 -6.18
N ALA A 225 5.71 3.40 -5.04
CA ALA A 225 4.28 3.11 -4.98
C ALA A 225 3.46 4.04 -5.89
N GLU A 226 3.75 5.34 -5.85
CA GLU A 226 3.07 6.32 -6.68
C GLU A 226 3.36 6.09 -8.18
N ALA A 227 4.61 5.83 -8.54
CA ALA A 227 5.00 5.56 -9.92
C ALA A 227 4.29 4.31 -10.49
N LEU A 228 4.23 3.22 -9.71
CA LEU A 228 3.51 1.99 -10.10
C LEU A 228 2.00 2.21 -10.23
N ALA A 229 1.41 3.01 -9.34
CA ALA A 229 -0.01 3.34 -9.39
C ALA A 229 -0.36 4.14 -10.65
N LYS A 230 0.47 5.13 -11.00
CA LYS A 230 0.30 5.95 -12.21
C LYS A 230 0.57 5.15 -13.50
N GLN A 231 1.69 4.41 -13.56
CA GLN A 231 2.13 3.72 -14.77
C GLN A 231 1.26 2.51 -15.12
N GLU A 232 0.94 1.68 -14.13
CA GLU A 232 0.35 0.36 -14.38
C GLU A 232 -0.98 0.14 -13.65
N GLY A 233 -1.46 1.13 -12.90
CA GLY A 233 -2.62 0.99 -12.04
C GLY A 233 -2.37 0.04 -10.86
N ILE A 234 -1.10 -0.19 -10.52
CA ILE A 234 -0.67 -1.11 -9.46
C ILE A 234 -0.58 -0.31 -8.16
N GLY A 235 -1.48 -0.58 -7.24
CA GLY A 235 -1.59 0.18 -6.00
C GLY A 235 -3.03 0.16 -5.52
N GLY A 236 -3.32 -0.81 -4.65
CA GLY A 236 -4.68 -1.20 -4.31
C GLY A 236 -5.36 -1.90 -5.49
N ILE A 237 -6.05 -3.01 -5.23
CA ILE A 237 -7.16 -3.39 -6.12
C ILE A 237 -8.00 -2.11 -6.24
N ARG A 238 -8.22 -1.58 -7.46
CA ARG A 238 -9.06 -0.38 -7.65
C ARG A 238 -10.33 -0.62 -6.86
N ARG A 239 -10.47 0.07 -5.73
CA ARG A 239 -11.66 -0.01 -4.90
C ARG A 239 -12.75 0.65 -5.72
N LYS A 240 -13.49 -0.17 -6.47
CA LYS A 240 -14.79 0.23 -6.99
C LYS A 240 -15.74 0.09 -5.80
N PRO A 241 -16.26 1.19 -5.22
CA PRO A 241 -17.23 1.09 -4.14
C PRO A 241 -18.42 0.25 -4.60
N LEU A 242 -19.16 -0.35 -3.67
CA LEU A 242 -20.40 -1.03 -4.03
C LEU A 242 -21.33 -0.03 -4.71
N ASP A 243 -21.93 -0.40 -5.83
CA ASP A 243 -22.92 0.46 -6.49
C ASP A 243 -24.14 0.68 -5.57
N ARG A 244 -24.44 -0.31 -4.71
CA ARG A 244 -25.41 -0.26 -3.60
C ARG A 244 -25.05 -1.29 -2.55
N GLY A 245 -25.13 -0.93 -1.27
CA GLY A 245 -24.98 -1.81 -0.12
C GLY A 245 -26.30 -2.03 0.61
N TYR A 246 -26.46 -3.23 1.15
CA TYR A 246 -27.68 -3.72 1.79
C TYR A 246 -27.47 -4.05 3.27
N VAL A 247 -28.54 -4.44 3.95
CA VAL A 247 -28.54 -4.87 5.35
C VAL A 247 -28.74 -6.39 5.43
N GLN A 248 -27.79 -7.08 6.06
CA GLN A 248 -27.85 -8.53 6.27
C GLN A 248 -27.93 -8.89 7.75
N VAL A 249 -28.69 -9.93 8.08
CA VAL A 249 -28.79 -10.48 9.43
C VAL A 249 -28.50 -11.98 9.40
N TYR A 250 -27.45 -12.39 10.11
CA TYR A 250 -27.10 -13.80 10.31
C TYR A 250 -27.43 -14.21 11.75
N THR A 251 -28.58 -14.87 11.94
CA THR A 251 -29.09 -15.22 13.27
C THR A 251 -29.31 -16.72 13.46
N GLY A 252 -29.98 -17.12 14.54
CA GLY A 252 -30.30 -18.52 14.87
C GLY A 252 -29.30 -19.18 15.82
N ASN A 253 -29.69 -20.35 16.32
CA ASN A 253 -28.96 -21.05 17.38
C ASN A 253 -27.79 -21.92 16.88
N GLY A 254 -27.76 -22.23 15.59
CA GLY A 254 -26.72 -23.03 14.95
C GLY A 254 -25.38 -22.29 14.85
N LYS A 255 -24.30 -23.09 14.76
CA LYS A 255 -22.96 -22.60 14.45
C LYS A 255 -22.91 -22.09 13.01
N GLY A 256 -22.21 -20.97 12.80
CA GLY A 256 -21.83 -20.50 11.47
C GLY A 256 -21.94 -18.97 11.25
N LYS A 257 -22.60 -18.24 12.14
CA LYS A 257 -22.97 -16.82 11.94
C LYS A 257 -21.75 -15.93 11.71
N THR A 258 -20.84 -15.92 12.69
CA THR A 258 -19.55 -15.22 12.60
C THR A 258 -18.72 -15.70 11.43
N THR A 259 -18.61 -17.02 11.20
CA THR A 259 -17.81 -17.57 10.10
C THR A 259 -18.35 -17.19 8.72
N ALA A 260 -19.67 -17.03 8.57
CA ALA A 260 -20.27 -16.54 7.32
C ALA A 260 -19.92 -15.07 7.09
N ALA A 261 -19.96 -14.23 8.14
CA ALA A 261 -19.53 -12.83 8.03
C ALA A 261 -18.04 -12.68 7.72
N LEU A 262 -17.19 -13.51 8.33
CA LEU A 262 -15.76 -13.57 8.00
C LEU A 262 -15.52 -14.07 6.56
N GLY A 263 -16.28 -15.06 6.11
CA GLY A 263 -16.22 -15.54 4.72
C GLY A 263 -16.64 -14.47 3.72
N LEU A 264 -17.64 -13.65 4.05
CA LEU A 264 -18.02 -12.48 3.26
C LEU A 264 -16.88 -11.45 3.22
N ALA A 265 -16.28 -11.12 4.37
CA ALA A 265 -15.15 -10.21 4.45
C ALA A 265 -13.96 -10.68 3.60
N LEU A 266 -13.66 -11.98 3.63
CA LEU A 266 -12.61 -12.59 2.80
C LEU A 266 -12.93 -12.49 1.31
N ARG A 267 -14.18 -12.76 0.91
CA ARG A 267 -14.63 -12.60 -0.48
C ARG A 267 -14.48 -11.14 -0.93
N ALA A 268 -14.89 -10.20 -0.08
CA ALA A 268 -14.79 -8.77 -0.35
C ALA A 268 -13.33 -8.32 -0.53
N ALA A 269 -12.42 -8.81 0.31
CA ALA A 269 -10.98 -8.56 0.20
C ALA A 269 -10.40 -9.05 -1.14
N GLY A 270 -10.85 -10.20 -1.65
CA GLY A 270 -10.47 -10.70 -2.97
C GLY A 270 -10.89 -9.79 -4.14
N HIS A 271 -11.86 -8.90 -3.91
CA HIS A 271 -12.29 -7.86 -4.84
C HIS A 271 -11.81 -6.45 -4.47
N GLY A 272 -10.89 -6.32 -3.51
CA GLY A 272 -10.31 -5.04 -3.11
C GLY A 272 -11.15 -4.19 -2.19
N LEU A 273 -12.30 -4.70 -1.78
CA LEU A 273 -13.18 -4.02 -0.85
C LEU A 273 -12.62 -4.14 0.57
N ARG A 274 -12.88 -3.12 1.38
CA ARG A 274 -12.45 -3.08 2.77
C ARG A 274 -13.60 -3.41 3.71
N THR A 275 -13.33 -4.27 4.68
CA THR A 275 -14.29 -4.68 5.69
C THR A 275 -13.81 -4.30 7.08
N TYR A 276 -14.67 -3.63 7.85
CA TYR A 276 -14.49 -3.44 9.27
C TYR A 276 -15.41 -4.40 10.03
N ILE A 277 -14.87 -5.07 11.06
CA ILE A 277 -15.60 -6.02 11.89
C ILE A 277 -15.46 -5.60 13.35
N GLY A 278 -16.56 -5.16 13.96
CA GLY A 278 -16.67 -4.95 15.40
C GLY A 278 -17.20 -6.21 16.07
N GLN A 279 -16.39 -6.84 16.93
CA GLN A 279 -16.76 -8.03 17.68
C GLN A 279 -17.29 -7.66 19.07
N PHE A 280 -18.61 -7.71 19.25
CA PHE A 280 -19.27 -7.40 20.51
C PHE A 280 -19.18 -8.58 21.48
N MET A 281 -19.09 -8.29 22.78
CA MET A 281 -19.00 -9.29 23.86
C MET A 281 -17.78 -10.23 23.75
N LYS A 282 -16.79 -9.89 22.91
CA LYS A 282 -15.55 -10.63 22.73
C LYS A 282 -14.38 -9.76 23.16
N GLY A 283 -13.57 -10.27 24.08
CA GLY A 283 -12.28 -9.68 24.45
C GLY A 283 -11.17 -10.71 24.67
N GLN A 284 -11.48 -11.99 24.48
CA GLN A 284 -10.48 -13.07 24.49
C GLN A 284 -9.84 -13.22 23.12
N HIS A 285 -8.67 -13.85 23.09
CA HIS A 285 -7.98 -14.15 21.83
C HIS A 285 -8.75 -15.21 21.03
N TYR A 286 -8.94 -14.92 19.75
CA TYR A 286 -9.50 -15.84 18.76
C TYR A 286 -8.58 -15.88 17.55
N GLY A 287 -8.52 -17.02 16.86
CA GLY A 287 -7.62 -17.24 15.72
C GLY A 287 -7.82 -16.26 14.57
N GLU A 288 -9.00 -15.64 14.45
CA GLU A 288 -9.29 -14.68 13.38
C GLU A 288 -8.49 -13.38 13.54
N LEU A 289 -8.11 -13.02 14.78
CA LEU A 289 -7.23 -11.87 15.05
C LEU A 289 -5.81 -12.08 14.50
N GLU A 290 -5.35 -13.33 14.41
CA GLU A 290 -4.09 -13.66 13.77
C GLU A 290 -4.25 -13.74 12.26
N ALA A 291 -5.33 -14.38 11.79
CA ALA A 291 -5.61 -14.51 10.36
C ALA A 291 -5.76 -13.15 9.67
N VAL A 292 -6.39 -12.16 10.33
CA VAL A 292 -6.60 -10.83 9.76
C VAL A 292 -5.29 -10.09 9.49
N ARG A 293 -4.19 -10.42 10.19
CA ARG A 293 -2.87 -9.83 9.92
C ARG A 293 -2.40 -10.12 8.50
N LEU A 294 -2.76 -11.29 7.97
CA LEU A 294 -2.47 -11.69 6.58
C LEU A 294 -3.42 -11.03 5.56
N ALA A 295 -4.53 -10.49 6.03
CA ALA A 295 -5.55 -9.85 5.19
C ALA A 295 -5.48 -8.31 5.23
N LYS A 296 -4.48 -7.71 5.88
CA LYS A 296 -4.26 -6.26 5.84
C LYS A 296 -3.85 -5.81 4.44
N PRO A 297 -4.31 -4.62 3.97
CA PRO A 297 -5.16 -3.64 4.66
C PRO A 297 -6.68 -3.87 4.48
N TYR A 298 -7.12 -5.01 3.95
CA TYR A 298 -8.50 -5.21 3.51
C TYR A 298 -9.49 -5.53 4.63
N ILE A 299 -9.06 -6.20 5.70
CA ILE A 299 -9.95 -6.53 6.81
C ILE A 299 -9.38 -5.95 8.11
N THR A 300 -10.24 -5.27 8.87
CA THR A 300 -9.95 -4.77 10.22
C THR A 300 -10.90 -5.43 11.19
N ILE A 301 -10.38 -5.99 12.28
CA ILE A 301 -11.17 -6.56 13.38
C ILE A 301 -10.82 -5.80 14.66
N GLU A 302 -11.84 -5.26 15.34
CA GLU A 302 -11.73 -4.66 16.68
C GLU A 302 -12.68 -5.39 17.64
N GLN A 303 -12.26 -5.56 18.89
CA GLN A 303 -12.97 -6.31 19.92
C GLN A 303 -13.52 -5.39 21.01
N TYR A 304 -14.78 -5.61 21.38
CA TYR A 304 -15.55 -4.78 22.31
C TYR A 304 -16.21 -5.67 23.38
N GLY A 305 -15.37 -6.28 24.21
CA GLY A 305 -15.79 -7.10 25.34
C GLY A 305 -14.64 -7.33 26.31
N GLN A 306 -14.96 -7.85 27.50
CA GLN A 306 -13.95 -8.13 28.53
C GLN A 306 -13.11 -9.38 28.19
N PRO A 307 -11.86 -9.49 28.68
CA PRO A 307 -10.92 -10.58 28.37
C PRO A 307 -11.24 -11.95 29.01
N GLY A 308 -12.52 -12.24 29.27
CA GLY A 308 -12.97 -13.48 29.89
C GLY A 308 -14.26 -14.02 29.29
N TRP A 309 -14.78 -15.11 29.86
CA TRP A 309 -16.09 -15.62 29.51
C TRP A 309 -17.15 -14.56 29.76
N VAL A 310 -18.08 -14.41 28.82
CA VAL A 310 -19.23 -13.53 28.99
C VAL A 310 -20.06 -14.05 30.16
N HIS A 311 -20.00 -13.35 31.29
CA HIS A 311 -20.89 -13.57 32.40
C HIS A 311 -22.06 -12.59 32.26
N VAL A 312 -23.22 -13.13 31.88
CA VAL A 312 -24.43 -12.35 31.74
C VAL A 312 -24.96 -12.00 33.13
N HIS A 313 -24.99 -10.71 33.45
CA HIS A 313 -25.58 -10.18 34.67
C HIS A 313 -26.90 -9.46 34.33
N LYS A 314 -27.88 -9.51 35.25
CA LYS A 314 -29.10 -8.68 35.19
C LYS A 314 -29.22 -7.88 36.50
N PRO A 315 -28.98 -6.56 36.49
CA PRO A 315 -28.61 -5.73 35.34
C PRO A 315 -27.17 -6.01 34.84
N PRO A 316 -26.84 -5.64 33.57
CA PRO A 316 -25.48 -5.78 33.04
C PRO A 316 -24.48 -4.89 33.78
N LYS A 317 -23.19 -5.25 33.75
CA LYS A 317 -22.14 -4.41 34.34
C LYS A 317 -21.93 -3.16 33.51
N GLU A 318 -21.64 -2.05 34.17
CA GLU A 318 -21.37 -0.75 33.51
C GLU A 318 -20.23 -0.84 32.49
N GLU A 319 -19.17 -1.59 32.77
CA GLU A 319 -18.05 -1.76 31.84
C GLU A 319 -18.44 -2.52 30.56
N ASP A 320 -19.34 -3.52 30.66
CA ASP A 320 -19.82 -4.25 29.48
C ASP A 320 -20.69 -3.35 28.59
N ILE A 321 -21.52 -2.49 29.21
CA ILE A 321 -22.30 -1.47 28.50
C ILE A 321 -21.35 -0.48 27.81
N ARG A 322 -20.35 0.01 28.52
CA ARG A 322 -19.37 0.97 28.00
C ARG A 322 -18.62 0.41 26.78
N LEU A 323 -18.12 -0.82 26.85
CA LEU A 323 -17.41 -1.47 25.74
C LEU A 323 -18.34 -1.67 24.54
N ALA A 324 -19.57 -2.11 24.75
CA ALA A 324 -20.54 -2.26 23.67
C ALA A 324 -20.88 -0.92 23.00
N GLN A 325 -21.08 0.15 23.78
CA GLN A 325 -21.33 1.50 23.27
C GLN A 325 -20.12 2.07 22.51
N GLU A 326 -18.90 1.78 22.96
CA GLU A 326 -17.68 2.12 22.23
C GLU A 326 -17.61 1.37 20.88
N GLY A 327 -17.97 0.10 20.85
CA GLY A 327 -18.07 -0.68 19.62
C GLY A 327 -19.05 -0.10 18.61
N LEU A 328 -20.23 0.32 19.06
CA LEU A 328 -21.19 1.04 18.21
C LEU A 328 -20.61 2.34 17.65
N ARG A 329 -19.96 3.14 18.49
CA ARG A 329 -19.35 4.41 18.09
C ARG A 329 -18.30 4.19 17.01
N ARG A 330 -17.38 3.25 17.22
CA ARG A 330 -16.32 2.91 16.28
C ARG A 330 -16.86 2.33 14.97
N ALA A 331 -17.84 1.44 15.03
CA ALA A 331 -18.49 0.91 13.84
C ALA A 331 -19.18 2.01 13.03
N ARG A 332 -19.83 2.98 13.69
CA ARG A 332 -20.42 4.14 13.02
C ARG A 332 -19.37 5.02 12.36
N GLU A 333 -18.25 5.27 13.03
CA GLU A 333 -17.13 6.03 12.47
C GLU A 333 -16.53 5.34 11.25
N ALA A 334 -16.30 4.02 11.33
CA ALA A 334 -15.82 3.22 10.21
C ALA A 334 -16.81 3.23 9.03
N MET A 335 -18.12 3.14 9.32
CA MET A 335 -19.18 3.19 8.31
C MET A 335 -19.22 4.52 7.56
N LEU A 336 -18.97 5.64 8.25
CA LEU A 336 -19.07 6.98 7.72
C LEU A 336 -17.75 7.56 7.20
N SER A 337 -16.61 6.92 7.47
CA SER A 337 -15.28 7.42 7.07
C SER A 337 -15.06 7.39 5.55
N GLY A 338 -15.86 6.60 4.84
CA GLY A 338 -15.62 6.32 3.44
C GLY A 338 -14.45 5.37 3.20
N GLU A 339 -13.82 4.80 4.23
CA GLU A 339 -12.68 3.88 4.11
C GLU A 339 -13.10 2.41 3.94
N TYR A 340 -14.30 2.06 4.42
CA TYR A 340 -14.82 0.68 4.41
C TYR A 340 -16.05 0.56 3.50
N ASP A 341 -16.18 -0.58 2.86
CA ASP A 341 -17.31 -0.92 2.00
C ASP A 341 -18.30 -1.85 2.72
N ILE A 342 -17.82 -2.58 3.72
CA ILE A 342 -18.61 -3.52 4.51
C ILE A 342 -18.35 -3.29 6.00
N ILE A 343 -19.41 -3.21 6.78
CA ILE A 343 -19.39 -3.09 8.23
C ILE A 343 -20.07 -4.32 8.83
N VAL A 344 -19.33 -5.11 9.61
CA VAL A 344 -19.85 -6.26 10.33
C VAL A 344 -19.93 -5.95 11.82
N LEU A 345 -21.12 -6.12 12.38
CA LEU A 345 -21.42 -5.99 13.81
C LEU A 345 -21.62 -7.41 14.35
N ASP A 346 -20.51 -8.06 14.71
CA ASP A 346 -20.50 -9.46 15.12
C ASP A 346 -21.00 -9.60 16.58
N GLU A 347 -21.96 -10.50 16.80
CA GLU A 347 -22.65 -10.75 18.09
C GLU A 347 -23.47 -9.57 18.65
N ILE A 348 -23.74 -8.53 17.86
CA ILE A 348 -24.52 -7.36 18.33
C ILE A 348 -25.96 -7.69 18.72
N THR A 349 -26.61 -8.64 18.05
CA THR A 349 -27.99 -9.05 18.41
C THR A 349 -28.02 -9.83 19.72
N THR A 350 -26.97 -10.60 20.00
CA THR A 350 -26.74 -11.21 21.31
C THR A 350 -26.51 -10.13 22.37
N ALA A 351 -25.73 -9.08 22.06
CA ALA A 351 -25.50 -7.95 22.96
C ALA A 351 -26.80 -7.20 23.28
N HIS A 352 -27.69 -7.05 22.30
CA HIS A 352 -29.02 -6.49 22.50
C HIS A 352 -29.88 -7.35 23.44
N TYR A 353 -29.89 -8.67 23.24
CA TYR A 353 -30.62 -9.60 24.11
C TYR A 353 -30.18 -9.53 25.59
N PHE A 354 -28.94 -9.12 25.84
CA PHE A 354 -28.39 -8.90 27.18
C PHE A 354 -28.43 -7.44 27.64
N ASP A 355 -29.27 -6.61 27.03
CA ASP A 355 -29.50 -5.22 27.42
C ASP A 355 -28.24 -4.33 27.36
N LEU A 356 -27.21 -4.71 26.58
CA LEU A 356 -25.98 -3.91 26.39
C LEU A 356 -26.16 -2.83 25.32
N ILE A 357 -26.96 -3.14 24.30
CA ILE A 357 -27.25 -2.31 23.14
C ILE A 357 -28.76 -2.20 22.96
N SER A 358 -29.28 -1.00 22.69
CA SER A 358 -30.70 -0.84 22.42
C SER A 358 -31.04 -1.17 20.96
N LEU A 359 -32.28 -1.62 20.71
CA LEU A 359 -32.78 -1.80 19.35
C LEU A 359 -32.67 -0.50 18.54
N GLU A 360 -33.00 0.63 19.16
CA GLU A 360 -32.96 1.95 18.50
C GLU A 360 -31.52 2.32 18.05
N ASP A 361 -30.48 1.89 18.77
CA ASP A 361 -29.09 2.12 18.33
C ASP A 361 -28.77 1.34 17.04
N MET A 362 -29.24 0.10 16.92
CA MET A 362 -29.09 -0.69 15.69
C MET A 362 -29.88 -0.06 14.53
N LEU A 363 -31.10 0.41 14.79
CA LEU A 363 -31.93 1.08 13.78
C LEU A 363 -31.31 2.41 13.31
N LYS A 364 -30.69 3.17 14.22
CA LYS A 364 -29.96 4.40 13.86
C LYS A 364 -28.77 4.14 12.94
N LEU A 365 -28.05 3.03 13.14
CA LEU A 365 -26.98 2.64 12.21
C LEU A 365 -27.53 2.40 10.81
N ILE A 366 -28.61 1.63 10.68
CA ILE A 366 -29.26 1.36 9.39
C ILE A 366 -29.69 2.67 8.72
N ARG A 367 -30.36 3.57 9.45
CA ARG A 367 -30.84 4.86 8.91
C ARG A 367 -29.71 5.81 8.48
N SER A 368 -28.53 5.68 9.07
CA SER A 368 -27.37 6.54 8.77
C SER A 368 -26.35 5.90 7.82
N LYS A 369 -26.60 4.67 7.37
CA LYS A 369 -25.73 3.92 6.46
C LYS A 369 -25.66 4.63 5.09
N PRO A 370 -24.46 4.91 4.56
CA PRO A 370 -24.31 5.35 3.17
C PRO A 370 -24.86 4.32 2.18
N ASP A 371 -25.34 4.79 1.02
CA ASP A 371 -25.97 3.91 0.01
C ASP A 371 -25.03 2.82 -0.51
N ASN A 372 -23.72 3.08 -0.52
CA ASN A 372 -22.67 2.21 -1.05
C ASN A 372 -21.96 1.35 0.01
N VAL A 373 -22.49 1.26 1.23
CA VAL A 373 -21.90 0.46 2.32
C VAL A 373 -22.82 -0.70 2.67
N GLU A 374 -22.28 -1.91 2.75
CA GLU A 374 -22.99 -3.10 3.24
C GLU A 374 -22.93 -3.17 4.76
N LEU A 375 -24.03 -3.50 5.43
CA LEU A 375 -24.11 -3.59 6.89
C LEU A 375 -24.59 -4.98 7.32
N VAL A 376 -23.80 -5.68 8.14
CA VAL A 376 -24.06 -7.07 8.54
C VAL A 376 -24.19 -7.15 10.05
N PHE A 377 -25.32 -7.70 10.52
CA PHE A 377 -25.57 -7.98 11.93
C PHE A 377 -25.47 -9.49 12.16
N THR A 378 -24.75 -9.90 13.20
CA THR A 378 -24.71 -11.31 13.60
C THR A 378 -25.14 -11.48 15.06
N GLY A 379 -25.44 -12.72 15.42
CA GLY A 379 -25.71 -13.14 16.80
C GLY A 379 -27.04 -13.87 16.95
N ARG A 380 -27.35 -14.30 18.17
CA ARG A 380 -28.61 -15.01 18.48
C ARG A 380 -29.71 -13.99 18.76
N TYR A 381 -30.96 -14.44 18.63
CA TYR A 381 -32.15 -13.70 19.06
C TYR A 381 -32.28 -12.32 18.40
N ALA A 382 -32.05 -12.23 17.08
CA ALA A 382 -32.29 -10.99 16.36
C ALA A 382 -33.73 -10.50 16.58
N PRO A 383 -33.94 -9.23 16.98
CA PRO A 383 -35.27 -8.69 17.20
C PRO A 383 -36.07 -8.65 15.89
N GLN A 384 -37.38 -8.83 15.99
CA GLN A 384 -38.26 -8.98 14.84
C GLN A 384 -38.23 -7.74 13.93
N GLU A 385 -38.15 -6.56 14.53
CA GLU A 385 -38.05 -5.27 13.83
C GLU A 385 -36.77 -5.17 12.99
N LEU A 386 -35.65 -5.74 13.46
CA LEU A 386 -34.41 -5.81 12.69
C LEU A 386 -34.52 -6.80 11.52
N ILE A 387 -35.19 -7.94 11.74
CA ILE A 387 -35.45 -8.94 10.71
C ILE A 387 -36.30 -8.36 9.59
N GLU A 388 -37.32 -7.57 9.93
CA GLU A 388 -38.25 -6.97 8.96
C GLU A 388 -37.61 -5.89 8.08
N ILE A 389 -36.61 -5.17 8.61
CA ILE A 389 -35.92 -4.09 7.89
C ILE A 389 -34.74 -4.62 7.05
N ALA A 390 -34.18 -5.78 7.40
CA ALA A 390 -33.04 -6.34 6.70
C ALA A 390 -33.40 -6.82 5.29
N ASP A 391 -32.53 -6.54 4.33
CA ASP A 391 -32.68 -6.99 2.94
C ASP A 391 -32.40 -8.50 2.79
N LEU A 392 -31.57 -9.07 3.67
CA LEU A 392 -31.26 -10.50 3.71
C LEU A 392 -31.21 -11.00 5.15
N VAL A 393 -31.97 -12.07 5.43
CA VAL A 393 -31.92 -12.75 6.73
C VAL A 393 -31.61 -14.22 6.52
N THR A 394 -30.58 -14.71 7.21
CA THR A 394 -30.24 -16.14 7.25
C THR A 394 -30.35 -16.64 8.68
N GLU A 395 -31.23 -17.62 8.90
CA GLU A 395 -31.38 -18.30 10.19
C GLU A 395 -30.57 -19.61 10.20
N MET A 396 -29.50 -19.64 10.97
CA MET A 396 -28.72 -20.84 11.20
C MET A 396 -29.39 -21.71 12.25
N ARG A 397 -30.07 -22.76 11.80
CA ARG A 397 -30.72 -23.74 12.69
C ARG A 397 -29.75 -24.81 13.13
N GLU A 398 -29.72 -25.11 14.42
CA GLU A 398 -28.92 -26.21 14.96
C GLU A 398 -29.61 -27.55 14.66
N VAL A 399 -29.31 -28.14 13.50
CA VAL A 399 -29.82 -29.48 13.15
C VAL A 399 -29.11 -30.56 13.97
N LYS A 400 -27.77 -30.46 14.08
CA LYS A 400 -26.91 -31.31 14.92
C LYS A 400 -25.66 -30.53 15.32
N HIS A 401 -25.15 -30.76 16.53
CA HIS A 401 -23.88 -30.19 16.98
C HIS A 401 -23.10 -31.21 17.84
N TYR A 402 -21.81 -31.42 17.55
CA TYR A 402 -21.00 -32.41 18.29
C TYR A 402 -20.74 -32.05 19.75
N TYR A 403 -20.98 -30.80 20.15
CA TYR A 403 -21.03 -30.42 21.56
C TYR A 403 -22.06 -31.25 22.35
N GLN A 404 -23.19 -31.60 21.73
CA GLN A 404 -24.20 -32.48 22.35
C GLN A 404 -23.67 -33.90 22.61
N LYS A 405 -22.54 -34.27 21.98
CA LYS A 405 -21.81 -35.52 22.21
C LYS A 405 -20.61 -35.35 23.15
N GLY A 406 -20.51 -34.22 23.85
CA GLY A 406 -19.42 -33.92 24.78
C GLY A 406 -18.12 -33.42 24.15
N VAL A 407 -18.09 -33.13 22.85
CA VAL A 407 -16.89 -32.59 22.19
C VAL A 407 -16.73 -31.11 22.56
N SER A 408 -15.61 -30.77 23.20
CA SER A 408 -15.26 -29.40 23.57
C SER A 408 -14.76 -28.57 22.37
N ALA A 409 -14.65 -27.25 22.57
CA ALA A 409 -14.15 -26.31 21.57
C ALA A 409 -12.69 -26.59 21.17
N ARG A 410 -12.39 -26.52 19.88
CA ARG A 410 -11.08 -26.83 19.28
C ARG A 410 -10.49 -25.64 18.53
N ASP A 411 -9.18 -25.54 18.52
CA ASP A 411 -8.45 -24.47 17.82
C ASP A 411 -8.59 -24.62 16.29
N GLY A 412 -8.81 -23.51 15.60
CA GLY A 412 -9.05 -23.47 14.16
C GLY A 412 -10.44 -23.92 13.73
N ILE A 413 -11.29 -24.35 14.68
CA ILE A 413 -12.67 -24.78 14.41
C ILE A 413 -13.69 -23.97 15.23
N GLU A 414 -13.49 -23.84 16.54
CA GLU A 414 -14.29 -22.99 17.45
C GLU A 414 -13.52 -21.78 17.98
N ARG A 415 -12.20 -21.91 18.15
CA ARG A 415 -11.31 -20.91 18.74
C ARG A 415 -10.33 -20.38 17.71
#